data_AF-A0A9D3WA88-F1
#
_entry.id   AF-A0A9D3WA88-F1
#
_cell.length_a   1.000
_cell.length_b   1.000
_cell.length_c   1.000
_cell.angle_alpha   90.00
_cell.angle_beta   90.00
_cell.angle_gamma   90.00
#
_symmetry.space_group_name_H-M   'P 1'
#
loop_
_entity.id
_entity.type
_entity.pdbx_description
1 polymer ?
#
loop_
_entity_poly.entity_id
_entity_poly.type
_entity_poly.pdbx_seq_one_letter_code
_entity_poly.pdbx_strand_id
1 'polypeptide(L)'
;MASTSKKIIVKSSDGETFEVDEAVALKLQPIKCMIEDDCADGEIPIPNVTGKILAKVLEYCNKHVDHKYGELSTEFEDWEADFVKVDQNTLFDLILAANFLEIKSLLDLTCKTGFLQPPTMASSTSKKVTLKSSDGVIFVVDEAVALKSQTIKNMIEDDCADGEIPIPGVTGSTLAKVLEFCTKHVDDKDDELPNKFKDWDANFAKVDQNTLFYLTLAANFLNIKSLLDLMCQTVADMIKGKSPEEIRKTFNIENDFTPEEEEEIRRENAWAFN
;
A
#
# COMPACT_ATOMS: atom_id res chain seq x y z
N MET A 1 20.65 -49.83 9.84
CA MET A 1 21.90 -49.07 9.77
C MET A 1 21.51 -47.61 9.93
N ALA A 2 22.08 -46.90 10.91
CA ALA A 2 21.77 -45.49 11.10
C ALA A 2 22.30 -44.73 9.88
N SER A 3 21.38 -44.21 9.07
CA SER A 3 21.73 -43.29 7.99
C SER A 3 22.25 -42.03 8.66
N THR A 4 23.57 -41.86 8.72
CA THR A 4 24.18 -40.60 9.15
C THR A 4 23.84 -39.58 8.08
N SER A 5 22.81 -38.77 8.32
CA SER A 5 22.46 -37.65 7.45
C SER A 5 23.71 -36.79 7.25
N LYS A 6 24.11 -36.57 5.99
CA LYS A 6 25.23 -35.67 5.66
C LYS A 6 24.86 -34.28 6.21
N LYS A 7 25.80 -33.67 6.92
CA LYS A 7 25.64 -32.32 7.49
C LYS A 7 26.34 -31.32 6.58
N ILE A 8 25.66 -30.24 6.25
CA ILE A 8 26.17 -29.14 5.42
C ILE A 8 26.34 -27.92 6.33
N ILE A 9 27.46 -27.21 6.18
CA ILE A 9 27.74 -26.01 6.96
C ILE A 9 27.47 -24.79 6.09
N VAL A 10 26.58 -23.91 6.54
CA VAL A 10 26.26 -22.65 5.87
C VAL A 10 26.67 -21.47 6.73
N LYS A 11 27.17 -20.40 6.11
CA LYS A 11 27.59 -19.17 6.79
C LYS A 11 26.74 -17.99 6.38
N SER A 12 26.18 -17.27 7.32
CA SER A 12 25.46 -16.02 7.06
C SER A 12 26.40 -14.86 6.69
N SER A 13 25.82 -13.76 6.22
CA SER A 13 26.56 -12.57 5.81
C SER A 13 27.26 -11.83 6.96
N ASP A 14 26.76 -11.98 8.19
CA ASP A 14 27.37 -11.46 9.43
C ASP A 14 28.34 -12.44 10.08
N GLY A 15 28.57 -13.60 9.44
CA GLY A 15 29.62 -14.54 9.80
C GLY A 15 29.23 -15.64 10.78
N GLU A 16 27.95 -15.75 11.15
CA GLU A 16 27.43 -16.87 11.92
C GLU A 16 27.37 -18.15 11.06
N THR A 17 27.64 -19.31 11.69
CA THR A 17 27.65 -20.61 11.00
C THR A 17 26.55 -21.52 11.54
N PHE A 18 25.92 -22.25 10.62
CA PHE A 18 24.83 -23.16 10.91
C PHE A 18 25.14 -24.52 10.30
N GLU A 19 24.97 -25.57 11.11
CA GLU A 19 25.09 -26.96 10.66
C GLU A 19 23.69 -27.51 10.39
N VAL A 20 23.41 -27.89 9.15
CA VAL A 20 22.08 -28.28 8.69
C VAL A 20 22.11 -29.66 8.06
N ASP A 21 21.02 -30.42 8.22
CA ASP A 21 20.89 -31.71 7.53
C ASP A 21 20.77 -31.51 6.02
N GLU A 22 21.35 -32.42 5.25
CA GLU A 22 21.29 -32.41 3.79
C GLU A 22 19.85 -32.28 3.25
N ALA A 23 18.88 -32.93 3.89
CA ALA A 23 17.46 -32.82 3.51
C ALA A 23 16.90 -31.39 3.64
N VAL A 24 17.39 -30.61 4.62
CA VAL A 24 17.04 -29.19 4.81
C VAL A 24 17.82 -28.34 3.81
N ALA A 25 19.11 -28.63 3.62
CA ALA A 25 19.97 -27.92 2.66
C ALA A 25 19.45 -28.01 1.22
N LEU A 26 18.87 -29.16 0.82
CA LEU A 26 18.25 -29.37 -0.50
C LEU A 26 17.02 -28.49 -0.75
N LYS A 27 16.43 -27.86 0.28
CA LYS A 27 15.35 -26.87 0.12
C LYS A 27 15.87 -25.52 -0.35
N LEU A 28 17.16 -25.24 -0.17
CA LEU A 28 17.80 -23.99 -0.56
C LEU A 28 18.39 -24.19 -1.97
N GLN A 29 17.78 -23.60 -3.02
CA GLN A 29 18.21 -23.90 -4.40
C GLN A 29 19.70 -23.64 -4.67
N PRO A 30 20.31 -22.54 -4.20
CA PRO A 30 21.74 -22.30 -4.43
C PRO A 30 22.62 -23.42 -3.88
N ILE A 31 22.26 -23.97 -2.71
CA ILE A 31 23.01 -25.04 -2.05
C ILE A 31 22.69 -26.39 -2.68
N LYS A 32 21.44 -26.62 -3.07
CA LYS A 32 21.03 -27.82 -3.81
C LYS A 32 21.89 -28.01 -5.07
N CYS A 33 22.08 -26.97 -5.87
CA CYS A 33 22.96 -27.03 -7.04
C CYS A 33 24.40 -27.42 -6.65
N MET A 34 24.94 -26.85 -5.57
CA MET A 34 26.29 -27.19 -5.09
C MET A 34 26.41 -28.62 -4.57
N ILE A 35 25.35 -29.18 -3.98
CA ILE A 35 25.31 -30.59 -3.54
C ILE A 35 25.24 -31.53 -4.75
N GLU A 36 24.40 -31.22 -5.74
CA GLU A 36 24.24 -32.01 -6.97
C GLU A 36 25.54 -32.05 -7.80
N ASP A 37 26.34 -30.98 -7.76
CA ASP A 37 27.65 -30.87 -8.40
C ASP A 37 28.82 -31.44 -7.55
N ASP A 38 28.53 -32.11 -6.42
CA ASP A 38 29.52 -32.66 -5.46
C ASP A 38 30.56 -31.62 -4.97
N CYS A 39 30.13 -30.36 -4.86
CA CYS A 39 30.96 -29.20 -4.49
C CYS A 39 30.61 -28.64 -3.10
N ALA A 40 29.93 -29.42 -2.25
CA ALA A 40 29.40 -29.00 -0.95
C ALA A 40 30.25 -29.45 0.26
N ASP A 41 31.54 -29.71 0.05
CA ASP A 41 32.45 -30.26 1.08
C ASP A 41 33.00 -29.20 2.07
N GLY A 42 32.70 -27.92 1.84
CA GLY A 42 33.16 -26.79 2.65
C GLY A 42 32.03 -25.96 3.25
N GLU A 43 32.41 -24.90 3.96
CA GLU A 43 31.48 -23.89 4.47
C GLU A 43 30.91 -23.07 3.30
N ILE A 44 29.59 -23.16 3.10
CA ILE A 44 28.90 -22.49 1.99
C ILE A 44 28.41 -21.11 2.46
N PRO A 45 28.92 -20.00 1.89
CA PRO A 45 28.47 -18.67 2.26
C PRO A 45 27.09 -18.38 1.65
N ILE A 46 26.20 -17.84 2.47
CA ILE A 46 24.92 -17.26 2.07
C ILE A 46 25.05 -15.74 2.19
N PRO A 47 25.52 -15.05 1.14
CA PRO A 47 25.65 -13.61 1.17
C PRO A 47 24.28 -12.95 1.25
N ASN A 48 24.23 -11.75 1.84
CA ASN A 48 23.03 -10.93 2.00
C ASN A 48 21.94 -11.45 2.95
N VAL A 49 22.14 -12.59 3.62
CA VAL A 49 21.23 -13.08 4.66
C VAL A 49 21.96 -13.08 6.00
N THR A 50 21.46 -12.32 6.97
CA THR A 50 22.01 -12.27 8.34
C THR A 50 21.73 -13.56 9.09
N GLY A 51 22.51 -13.86 10.12
CA GLY A 51 22.38 -15.09 10.90
C GLY A 51 21.00 -15.24 11.54
N LYS A 52 20.44 -14.13 12.06
CA LYS A 52 19.07 -14.08 12.60
C LYS A 52 18.02 -14.55 11.59
N ILE A 53 18.13 -14.11 10.33
CA ILE A 53 17.16 -14.43 9.28
C ILE A 53 17.39 -15.83 8.75
N LEU A 54 18.66 -16.22 8.58
CA LEU A 54 19.03 -17.55 8.17
C LEU A 54 18.52 -18.61 9.17
N ALA A 55 18.64 -18.35 10.47
CA ALA A 55 18.11 -19.24 11.51
C ALA A 55 16.59 -19.50 11.33
N LYS A 56 15.81 -18.46 11.04
CA LYS A 56 14.36 -18.59 10.79
C LYS A 56 14.05 -19.32 9.49
N VAL A 57 14.81 -19.05 8.42
CA VAL A 57 14.67 -19.80 7.16
C VAL A 57 14.90 -21.29 7.40
N LEU A 58 15.95 -21.64 8.15
CA LEU A 58 16.28 -23.01 8.49
C LEU A 58 15.23 -23.67 9.38
N GLU A 59 14.67 -22.94 10.35
CA GLU A 59 13.53 -23.39 11.17
C GLU A 59 12.33 -23.78 10.28
N TYR A 60 11.97 -22.93 9.32
CA TYR A 60 10.89 -23.18 8.37
C TYR A 60 11.15 -24.41 7.50
N CYS A 61 12.35 -24.50 6.93
CA CYS A 61 12.74 -25.63 6.09
C CYS A 61 12.73 -26.94 6.88
N ASN A 62 13.18 -26.94 8.14
CA ASN A 62 13.17 -28.12 8.98
C ASN A 62 11.73 -28.59 9.27
N LYS A 63 10.84 -27.66 9.63
CA LYS A 63 9.41 -27.96 9.83
C LYS A 63 8.74 -28.54 8.57
N HIS A 64 9.14 -28.07 7.39
CA HIS A 64 8.65 -28.54 6.10
C HIS A 64 9.28 -29.86 5.61
N VAL A 65 10.41 -30.27 6.19
CA VAL A 65 10.99 -31.61 5.96
C VAL A 65 10.29 -32.65 6.83
N ASP A 66 9.92 -32.27 8.06
CA ASP A 66 9.21 -33.15 8.99
C ASP A 66 7.73 -33.36 8.61
N HIS A 67 7.11 -32.40 7.90
CA HIS A 67 5.72 -32.49 7.46
C HIS A 67 5.57 -33.39 6.23
N LYS A 68 4.94 -34.57 6.39
CA LYS A 68 4.65 -35.48 5.27
C LYS A 68 3.50 -34.95 4.41
N TYR A 69 3.74 -34.78 3.11
CA TYR A 69 2.68 -34.50 2.12
C TYR A 69 1.57 -35.56 2.22
N GLY A 70 0.40 -35.18 2.74
CA GLY A 70 -0.78 -36.04 2.82
C GLY A 70 -1.63 -35.94 4.10
N GLU A 71 -1.09 -35.37 5.18
CA GLU A 71 -1.89 -35.03 6.37
C GLU A 71 -2.32 -33.56 6.29
N LEU A 72 -3.61 -33.32 6.00
CA LEU A 72 -4.23 -32.03 6.33
C LEU A 72 -4.27 -31.96 7.86
N SER A 73 -3.31 -31.25 8.45
CA SER A 73 -3.33 -30.93 9.86
C SER A 73 -3.54 -29.42 10.01
N THR A 74 -4.58 -29.04 10.73
CA THR A 74 -4.81 -27.64 11.13
C THR A 74 -3.64 -27.10 11.96
N GLU A 75 -2.91 -27.99 12.64
CA GLU A 75 -1.70 -27.68 13.39
C GLU A 75 -0.58 -27.08 12.53
N PHE A 76 -0.47 -27.48 11.25
CA PHE A 76 0.53 -26.94 10.35
C PHE A 76 0.17 -25.52 9.88
N GLU A 77 -1.10 -25.29 9.57
CA GLU A 77 -1.62 -23.96 9.18
C GLU A 77 -1.52 -22.97 10.36
N ASP A 78 -1.85 -23.40 11.57
CA ASP A 78 -1.71 -22.60 12.79
C ASP A 78 -0.24 -22.26 13.06
N TRP A 79 0.66 -23.24 12.87
CA TRP A 79 2.10 -23.00 13.01
C TRP A 79 2.63 -22.05 11.95
N GLU A 80 2.23 -22.16 10.68
CA GLU A 80 2.62 -21.23 9.63
C GLU A 80 2.13 -19.81 9.92
N ALA A 81 0.92 -19.67 10.46
CA ALA A 81 0.37 -18.39 10.91
C ALA A 81 1.14 -17.80 12.10
N ASP A 82 1.65 -18.62 13.01
CA ASP A 82 2.50 -18.19 14.13
C ASP A 82 3.93 -17.88 13.69
N PHE A 83 4.49 -18.65 12.75
CA PHE A 83 5.86 -18.49 12.25
C PHE A 83 6.08 -17.11 11.62
N VAL A 84 5.08 -16.59 10.91
CA VAL A 84 5.09 -15.27 10.28
C VAL A 84 4.72 -14.12 11.21
N LYS A 85 4.36 -14.37 12.48
CA LYS A 85 4.17 -13.33 13.51
C LYS A 85 5.52 -12.79 14.00
N VAL A 86 6.27 -12.19 13.08
CA VAL A 86 7.55 -11.53 13.33
C VAL A 86 7.41 -10.04 13.07
N ASP A 87 8.40 -9.25 13.50
CA ASP A 87 8.45 -7.83 13.14
C ASP A 87 8.63 -7.63 11.63
N GLN A 88 8.18 -6.49 11.11
CA GLN A 88 8.15 -6.22 9.67
C GLN A 88 9.53 -6.22 9.01
N ASN A 89 10.59 -5.81 9.72
CA ASN A 89 11.94 -5.88 9.18
C ASN A 89 12.34 -7.35 9.02
N THR A 90 12.10 -8.17 10.05
CA THR A 90 12.29 -9.61 9.97
C THR A 90 11.42 -10.25 8.89
N LEU A 91 10.18 -9.78 8.66
CA LEU A 91 9.31 -10.28 7.59
C LEU A 91 9.82 -9.90 6.19
N PHE A 92 10.23 -8.65 5.96
CA PHE A 92 10.83 -8.22 4.69
C PHE A 92 12.14 -8.93 4.43
N ASP A 93 13.00 -9.05 5.44
CA ASP A 93 14.25 -9.79 5.32
C ASP A 93 13.99 -11.28 5.05
N LEU A 94 12.93 -11.86 5.63
CA LEU A 94 12.48 -13.21 5.30
C LEU A 94 11.95 -13.33 3.87
N ILE A 95 11.22 -12.33 3.35
CA ILE A 95 10.77 -12.29 1.95
C ILE A 95 11.97 -12.23 1.00
N LEU A 96 12.94 -11.35 1.29
CA LEU A 96 14.16 -11.21 0.49
C LEU A 96 15.01 -12.49 0.56
N ALA A 97 15.17 -13.09 1.73
CA ALA A 97 15.89 -14.34 1.90
C ALA A 97 15.18 -15.51 1.20
N ALA A 98 13.85 -15.59 1.28
CA ALA A 98 13.06 -16.62 0.59
C ALA A 98 13.18 -16.49 -0.94
N ASN A 99 13.19 -15.27 -1.47
CA ASN A 99 13.43 -15.02 -2.89
C ASN A 99 14.86 -15.36 -3.30
N PHE A 100 15.87 -14.95 -2.50
CA PHE A 100 17.28 -15.20 -2.76
C PHE A 100 17.65 -16.69 -2.71
N LEU A 101 17.08 -17.43 -1.76
CA LEU A 101 17.29 -18.87 -1.58
C LEU A 101 16.30 -19.73 -2.41
N GLU A 102 15.42 -19.07 -3.17
CA GLU A 102 14.38 -19.65 -4.02
C GLU A 102 13.45 -20.65 -3.31
N ILE A 103 13.03 -20.31 -2.09
CA ILE A 103 12.14 -21.14 -1.26
C ILE A 103 10.69 -20.73 -1.55
N LYS A 104 10.10 -21.29 -2.62
CA LYS A 104 8.78 -20.89 -3.10
C LYS A 104 7.68 -20.95 -2.04
N SER A 105 7.64 -21.99 -1.20
CA SER A 105 6.60 -22.11 -0.16
C SER A 105 6.71 -21.03 0.91
N LEU A 106 7.95 -20.68 1.31
CA LEU A 106 8.20 -19.60 2.26
C LEU A 106 7.89 -18.25 1.63
N LEU A 107 8.23 -18.05 0.36
CA LEU A 107 7.89 -16.84 -0.38
C LEU A 107 6.37 -16.71 -0.51
N ASP A 108 5.66 -17.77 -0.85
CA ASP A 108 4.20 -17.76 -0.95
C ASP A 108 3.54 -17.52 0.42
N LEU A 109 4.06 -18.12 1.49
CA LEU A 109 3.57 -17.89 2.86
C LEU A 109 3.79 -16.44 3.28
N THR A 110 5.04 -15.95 3.20
CA THR A 110 5.40 -14.59 3.58
C THR A 110 4.72 -13.55 2.69
N CYS A 111 4.49 -13.84 1.41
CA CYS A 111 3.65 -13.04 0.51
C CYS A 111 2.17 -13.10 0.90
N LYS A 112 1.58 -14.25 1.23
CA LYS A 112 0.17 -14.32 1.65
C LYS A 112 -0.10 -13.48 2.89
N THR A 113 0.82 -13.46 3.85
CA THR A 113 0.77 -12.52 4.98
C THR A 113 1.16 -11.09 4.60
N GLY A 114 2.13 -10.92 3.69
CA GLY A 114 2.63 -9.62 3.23
C GLY A 114 1.71 -8.90 2.25
N PHE A 115 0.75 -9.58 1.63
CA PHE A 115 -0.28 -9.04 0.73
C PHE A 115 -1.62 -8.79 1.44
N LEU A 116 -1.70 -9.01 2.76
CA LEU A 116 -2.80 -8.52 3.61
C LEU A 116 -2.38 -7.36 4.54
N GLN A 117 -1.17 -6.83 4.40
CA GLN A 117 -0.80 -5.55 5.00
C GLN A 117 -0.10 -4.66 3.96
N PRO A 118 -0.58 -3.43 3.72
CA PRO A 118 0.10 -2.47 2.86
C PRO A 118 1.51 -2.13 3.39
N PRO A 119 2.42 -1.67 2.51
CA PRO A 119 3.85 -1.53 2.83
C PRO A 119 4.05 -0.40 3.85
N THR A 120 4.87 -0.62 4.87
CA THR A 120 5.29 0.44 5.80
C THR A 120 6.80 0.44 5.95
N MET A 121 7.42 1.54 5.55
CA MET A 121 8.84 1.86 5.77
C MET A 121 8.99 2.69 7.06
N ALA A 122 9.81 2.15 7.99
CA ALA A 122 10.61 2.75 9.05
C ALA A 122 9.97 3.68 10.13
N SER A 123 9.88 3.12 11.34
CA SER A 123 10.14 3.73 12.66
C SER A 123 9.32 4.96 13.07
N SER A 124 8.06 4.71 13.42
CA SER A 124 7.47 5.20 14.67
C SER A 124 6.34 4.23 15.02
N THR A 125 5.89 4.16 16.26
CA THR A 125 4.59 3.56 16.56
C THR A 125 3.55 4.22 15.64
N SER A 126 3.12 3.59 14.55
CA SER A 126 2.10 4.19 13.67
C SER A 126 0.80 4.18 14.46
N LYS A 127 0.51 5.31 15.10
CA LYS A 127 -0.77 5.49 15.77
C LYS A 127 -1.82 5.31 14.69
N LYS A 128 -2.85 4.55 15.00
CA LYS A 128 -4.01 4.43 14.12
C LYS A 128 -5.05 5.41 14.60
N VAL A 129 -5.70 6.06 13.64
CA VAL A 129 -6.77 7.02 13.90
C VAL A 129 -8.06 6.40 13.39
N THR A 130 -9.11 6.50 14.21
CA THR A 130 -10.43 5.99 13.86
C THR A 130 -11.28 7.16 13.38
N LEU A 131 -11.71 7.12 12.12
CA LEU A 131 -12.58 8.13 11.51
C LEU A 131 -13.98 7.55 11.36
N LYS A 132 -15.01 8.38 11.59
CA LYS A 132 -16.41 8.00 11.43
C LYS A 132 -17.11 8.92 10.45
N SER A 133 -17.62 8.37 9.35
CA SER A 133 -18.38 9.12 8.35
C SER A 133 -19.77 9.53 8.86
N SER A 134 -20.45 10.40 8.13
CA SER A 134 -21.77 10.93 8.48
C SER A 134 -22.89 9.88 8.50
N ASP A 135 -22.72 8.79 7.74
CA ASP A 135 -23.59 7.61 7.71
C ASP A 135 -23.17 6.53 8.72
N GLY A 136 -22.20 6.82 9.59
CA GLY A 136 -21.80 5.96 10.70
C GLY A 136 -20.80 4.85 10.35
N VAL A 137 -20.25 4.85 9.13
CA VAL A 137 -19.19 3.90 8.73
C VAL A 137 -17.88 4.30 9.41
N ILE A 138 -17.18 3.31 9.97
CA ILE A 138 -15.93 3.50 10.71
C ILE A 138 -14.75 3.07 9.84
N PHE A 139 -13.73 3.91 9.78
CA PHE A 139 -12.49 3.69 9.06
C PHE A 139 -11.32 3.76 10.05
N VAL A 140 -10.50 2.72 10.10
CA VAL A 140 -9.26 2.72 10.88
C VAL A 140 -8.11 2.89 9.92
N VAL A 141 -7.41 4.02 10.03
CA VAL A 141 -6.34 4.41 9.09
C VAL A 141 -5.07 4.79 9.84
N ASP A 142 -3.94 4.68 9.17
CA ASP A 142 -2.67 5.10 9.75
C ASP A 142 -2.65 6.62 9.93
N GLU A 143 -2.09 7.09 11.04
CA GLU A 143 -1.98 8.52 11.36
C GLU A 143 -1.32 9.29 10.22
N ALA A 144 -0.28 8.74 9.57
CA ALA A 144 0.35 9.39 8.41
C ALA A 144 -0.62 9.68 7.25
N VAL A 145 -1.57 8.79 6.98
CA VAL A 145 -2.61 8.98 5.95
C VAL A 145 -3.62 10.02 6.42
N ALA A 146 -4.02 9.96 7.69
CA ALA A 146 -4.95 10.92 8.30
C ALA A 146 -4.36 12.34 8.35
N LEU A 147 -3.05 12.48 8.57
CA LEU A 147 -2.32 13.74 8.63
C LEU A 147 -2.25 14.49 7.29
N LYS A 148 -2.60 13.85 6.16
CA LYS A 148 -2.81 14.55 4.89
C LYS A 148 -4.00 15.50 4.93
N SER A 149 -4.96 15.26 5.82
CA SER A 149 -6.00 16.22 6.15
C SER A 149 -5.49 17.19 7.20
N GLN A 150 -5.38 18.47 6.86
CA GLN A 150 -5.00 19.49 7.84
C GLN A 150 -6.05 19.61 8.95
N THR A 151 -7.33 19.38 8.63
CA THR A 151 -8.42 19.36 9.63
C THR A 151 -8.20 18.25 10.66
N ILE A 152 -7.95 17.01 10.21
CA ILE A 152 -7.72 15.87 11.12
C ILE A 152 -6.41 16.05 11.89
N LYS A 153 -5.35 16.55 11.23
CA LYS A 153 -4.09 16.88 11.88
C LYS A 153 -4.27 17.82 13.07
N ASN A 154 -5.00 18.93 12.89
CA ASN A 154 -5.28 19.86 13.98
C ASN A 154 -6.04 19.17 15.14
N MET A 155 -7.00 18.29 14.82
CA MET A 155 -7.77 17.56 15.85
C MET A 155 -6.92 16.57 16.65
N ILE A 156 -5.89 15.98 16.02
CA ILE A 156 -4.94 15.08 16.69
C ILE A 156 -3.96 15.88 17.57
N GLU A 157 -3.46 17.01 17.06
CA GLU A 157 -2.51 17.87 17.80
C GLU A 157 -3.14 18.51 19.05
N ASP A 158 -4.45 18.78 19.02
CA ASP A 158 -5.22 19.33 20.16
C ASP A 158 -5.61 18.26 21.22
N ASP A 159 -5.07 17.03 21.15
CA ASP A 159 -5.35 15.88 22.05
C ASP A 159 -6.84 15.52 22.16
N CYS A 160 -7.63 15.91 21.15
CA CYS A 160 -9.07 15.63 21.07
C CYS A 160 -9.38 14.31 20.35
N ALA A 161 -8.35 13.51 20.06
CA ALA A 161 -8.40 12.33 19.21
C ALA A 161 -8.32 10.99 19.96
N ASP A 162 -8.53 10.97 21.29
CA ASP A 162 -8.52 9.74 22.12
C ASP A 162 -9.68 8.75 21.82
N GLY A 163 -10.39 8.94 20.70
CA GLY A 163 -11.51 8.10 20.28
C GLY A 163 -11.80 8.17 18.78
N GLU A 164 -13.08 8.05 18.41
CA GLU A 164 -13.56 8.17 17.03
C GLU A 164 -13.63 9.64 16.62
N ILE A 165 -12.89 10.06 15.58
CA ILE A 165 -12.99 11.40 14.99
C ILE A 165 -14.19 11.42 14.03
N PRO A 166 -15.26 12.18 14.33
CA PRO A 166 -16.41 12.27 13.43
C PRO A 166 -16.10 13.20 12.26
N ILE A 167 -16.40 12.75 11.05
CA ILE A 167 -16.32 13.50 9.80
C ILE A 167 -17.76 13.80 9.33
N PRO A 168 -18.42 14.82 9.90
CA PRO A 168 -19.79 15.16 9.52
C PRO A 168 -19.86 15.65 8.07
N GLY A 169 -20.99 15.39 7.41
CA GLY A 169 -21.22 15.83 6.03
C GLY A 169 -20.52 15.00 4.95
N VAL A 170 -19.63 14.07 5.30
CA VAL A 170 -18.97 13.16 4.33
C VAL A 170 -19.47 11.74 4.53
N THR A 171 -20.09 11.15 3.50
CA THR A 171 -20.57 9.75 3.53
C THR A 171 -19.40 8.77 3.49
N GLY A 172 -19.63 7.52 3.91
CA GLY A 172 -18.59 6.49 3.92
C GLY A 172 -18.02 6.21 2.52
N SER A 173 -18.84 6.26 1.47
CA SER A 173 -18.38 6.04 0.09
C SER A 173 -17.46 7.17 -0.39
N THR A 174 -17.78 8.42 -0.07
CA THR A 174 -16.91 9.57 -0.37
C THR A 174 -15.62 9.51 0.46
N LEU A 175 -15.72 9.23 1.77
CA LEU A 175 -14.57 9.16 2.66
C LEU A 175 -13.61 8.04 2.25
N ALA A 176 -14.11 6.87 1.82
CA ALA A 176 -13.29 5.79 1.32
C ALA A 176 -12.42 6.22 0.12
N LYS A 177 -12.99 6.96 -0.84
CA LYS A 177 -12.24 7.51 -1.98
C LYS A 177 -11.23 8.58 -1.57
N VAL A 178 -11.57 9.43 -0.61
CA VAL A 178 -10.61 10.41 -0.05
C VAL A 178 -9.42 9.67 0.58
N LEU A 179 -9.68 8.63 1.37
CA LEU A 179 -8.64 7.83 2.02
C LEU A 179 -7.79 7.04 1.01
N GLU A 180 -8.39 6.53 -0.08
CA GLU A 180 -7.67 5.94 -1.21
C GLU A 180 -6.66 6.93 -1.80
N PHE A 181 -7.10 8.17 -2.06
CA PHE A 181 -6.22 9.23 -2.54
C PHE A 181 -5.09 9.56 -1.55
N CYS A 182 -5.43 9.76 -0.27
CA CYS A 182 -4.45 10.07 0.77
C CYS A 182 -3.42 8.95 0.95
N THR A 183 -3.84 7.68 0.87
CA THR A 183 -2.93 6.53 0.96
C THR A 183 -1.96 6.52 -0.20
N LYS A 184 -2.43 6.83 -1.41
CA LYS A 184 -1.58 6.87 -2.60
C LYS A 184 -0.54 8.00 -2.55
N HIS A 185 -0.91 9.12 -1.94
CA HIS A 185 -0.10 10.34 -1.87
C HIS A 185 0.60 10.54 -0.52
N VAL A 186 0.57 9.57 0.39
CA VAL A 186 1.11 9.71 1.76
C VAL A 186 2.60 10.08 1.74
N ASP A 187 3.37 9.46 0.84
CA ASP A 187 4.80 9.70 0.65
C ASP A 187 5.11 10.86 -0.32
N ASP A 188 4.08 11.49 -0.88
CA ASP A 188 4.28 12.65 -1.74
C ASP A 188 4.55 13.85 -0.85
N LYS A 189 5.81 14.27 -0.78
CA LYS A 189 6.16 15.56 -0.19
C LYS A 189 5.75 16.60 -1.22
N ASP A 190 4.82 17.47 -0.83
CA ASP A 190 4.11 18.44 -1.69
C ASP A 190 5.04 19.31 -2.58
N ASP A 191 6.35 19.33 -2.32
CA ASP A 191 7.33 20.20 -2.96
C ASP A 191 8.31 19.52 -3.95
N GLU A 192 8.45 18.19 -3.98
CA GLU A 192 9.60 17.58 -4.70
C GLU A 192 9.28 17.08 -6.13
N LEU A 193 8.08 16.57 -6.41
CA LEU A 193 7.72 16.04 -7.74
C LEU A 193 6.20 16.13 -8.02
N PRO A 194 5.67 17.27 -8.52
CA PRO A 194 4.23 17.48 -8.76
C PRO A 194 3.58 16.57 -9.81
N ASN A 195 4.31 15.58 -10.33
CA ASN A 195 3.91 14.73 -11.45
C ASN A 195 4.07 13.23 -11.20
N LYS A 196 4.44 12.80 -9.98
CA LYS A 196 4.80 11.40 -9.72
C LYS A 196 3.66 10.42 -9.98
N PHE A 197 2.40 10.85 -9.80
CA PHE A 197 1.21 10.00 -9.91
C PHE A 197 0.19 10.45 -10.95
N LYS A 198 0.58 11.31 -11.91
CA LYS A 198 -0.34 11.89 -12.91
C LYS A 198 -1.30 10.91 -13.58
N ASP A 199 -0.80 9.75 -14.01
CA ASP A 199 -1.65 8.76 -14.68
C ASP A 199 -2.66 8.13 -13.72
N TRP A 200 -2.28 7.94 -12.46
CA TRP A 200 -3.17 7.46 -11.42
C TRP A 200 -4.20 8.54 -11.07
N ASP A 201 -3.79 9.78 -10.89
CA ASP A 201 -4.66 10.93 -10.61
C ASP A 201 -5.70 11.15 -11.71
N ALA A 202 -5.26 11.07 -12.98
CA ALA A 202 -6.14 11.17 -14.13
C ALA A 202 -7.16 10.03 -14.19
N ASN A 203 -6.82 8.83 -13.67
CA ASN A 203 -7.76 7.73 -13.57
C ASN A 203 -8.67 7.84 -12.36
N PHE A 204 -8.14 8.31 -11.22
CA PHE A 204 -8.89 8.56 -10.00
C PHE A 204 -9.98 9.62 -10.22
N ALA A 205 -9.66 10.67 -10.98
CA ALA A 205 -10.58 11.75 -11.31
C ALA A 205 -11.69 11.36 -12.32
N LYS A 206 -11.63 10.17 -12.94
CA LYS A 206 -12.68 9.65 -13.84
C LYS A 206 -13.87 9.10 -13.05
N VAL A 207 -14.55 9.99 -12.35
CA VAL A 207 -15.78 9.71 -11.60
C VAL A 207 -16.95 10.48 -12.20
N ASP A 208 -18.18 10.11 -11.83
CA ASP A 208 -19.36 10.88 -12.22
C ASP A 208 -19.40 12.25 -11.53
N GLN A 209 -20.22 13.17 -12.05
CA GLN A 209 -20.29 14.55 -11.56
C GLN A 209 -20.71 14.65 -10.09
N ASN A 210 -21.61 13.78 -9.62
CA ASN A 210 -22.03 13.80 -8.23
C ASN A 210 -20.88 13.39 -7.33
N THR A 211 -20.18 12.30 -7.67
CA THR A 211 -18.98 11.88 -6.94
C THR A 211 -17.90 12.95 -6.98
N LEU A 212 -17.64 13.59 -8.13
CA LEU A 212 -16.68 14.69 -8.25
C LEU A 212 -17.04 15.85 -7.32
N PHE A 213 -18.33 16.22 -7.27
CA PHE A 213 -18.83 17.27 -6.39
C PHE A 213 -18.67 16.91 -4.91
N TYR A 214 -19.08 15.71 -4.50
CA TYR A 214 -18.91 15.26 -3.12
C TYR A 214 -17.43 15.13 -2.72
N LEU A 215 -16.56 14.68 -3.62
CA LEU A 215 -15.12 14.66 -3.40
C LEU A 215 -14.54 16.07 -3.24
N THR A 216 -14.99 17.03 -4.05
CA THR A 216 -14.57 18.43 -3.95
C THR A 216 -14.96 19.03 -2.59
N LEU A 217 -16.21 18.81 -2.16
CA LEU A 217 -16.69 19.27 -0.86
C LEU A 217 -15.92 18.60 0.29
N ALA A 218 -15.70 17.29 0.22
CA ALA A 218 -14.96 16.55 1.24
C ALA A 218 -13.49 16.99 1.30
N ALA A 219 -12.83 17.20 0.17
CA ALA A 219 -11.45 17.69 0.10
C ALA A 219 -11.32 19.09 0.70
N ASN A 220 -12.27 19.97 0.44
CA ASN A 220 -12.32 21.30 1.05
C ASN A 220 -12.57 21.22 2.57
N PHE A 221 -13.51 20.40 3.03
CA PHE A 221 -13.81 20.23 4.46
C PHE A 221 -12.64 19.64 5.25
N LEU A 222 -11.99 18.60 4.69
CA LEU A 222 -10.82 17.95 5.28
C LEU A 222 -9.53 18.74 5.04
N ASN A 223 -9.60 19.84 4.28
CA ASN A 223 -8.47 20.69 3.92
C ASN A 223 -7.29 19.88 3.36
N ILE A 224 -7.57 19.13 2.29
CA ILE A 224 -6.59 18.34 1.52
C ILE A 224 -6.35 19.07 0.20
N LYS A 225 -5.36 19.97 0.19
CA LYS A 225 -5.11 20.88 -0.94
C LYS A 225 -4.87 20.15 -2.27
N SER A 226 -4.03 19.12 -2.27
CA SER A 226 -3.68 18.38 -3.49
C SER A 226 -4.90 17.69 -4.12
N LEU A 227 -5.78 17.11 -3.31
CA LEU A 227 -7.04 16.52 -3.79
C LEU A 227 -7.98 17.60 -4.31
N LEU A 228 -8.12 18.72 -3.60
CA LEU A 228 -8.97 19.83 -4.04
C LEU A 228 -8.49 20.41 -5.37
N ASP A 229 -7.18 20.61 -5.53
CA ASP A 229 -6.58 21.09 -6.77
C ASP A 229 -6.84 20.12 -7.93
N LEU A 230 -6.70 18.80 -7.70
CA LEU A 230 -7.00 17.78 -8.71
C LEU A 230 -8.47 17.82 -9.14
N MET A 231 -9.42 17.91 -8.20
CA MET A 231 -10.84 17.97 -8.53
C MET A 231 -11.20 19.27 -9.27
N CYS A 232 -10.66 20.42 -8.81
CA CYS A 232 -10.85 21.72 -9.47
C CYS A 232 -10.27 21.73 -10.89
N GLN A 233 -9.08 21.16 -11.08
CA GLN A 233 -8.46 21.02 -12.40
C GLN A 233 -9.32 20.14 -13.31
N THR A 234 -9.88 19.05 -12.79
CA THR A 234 -10.78 18.17 -13.54
C THR A 234 -12.03 18.92 -14.02
N VAL A 235 -12.64 19.74 -13.16
CA VAL A 235 -13.78 20.60 -13.54
C VAL A 235 -13.37 21.64 -14.58
N ALA A 236 -12.20 22.26 -14.43
CA ALA A 236 -11.67 23.22 -15.40
C ALA A 236 -11.44 22.57 -16.78
N ASP A 237 -10.89 21.36 -16.82
CA ASP A 237 -10.67 20.62 -18.06
C ASP A 237 -11.98 20.19 -18.73
N MET A 238 -13.06 19.98 -17.95
CA MET A 238 -14.40 19.75 -18.50
C MET A 238 -15.03 20.99 -19.14
N ILE A 239 -14.57 22.19 -18.78
CA ILE A 239 -15.03 23.49 -19.32
C ILE A 239 -14.16 23.93 -20.49
N LYS A 240 -12.86 23.63 -20.44
CA LYS A 240 -11.86 24.08 -21.41
C LYS A 240 -12.24 23.68 -22.84
N GLY A 241 -12.29 24.68 -23.72
CA GLY A 241 -12.55 24.48 -25.15
C GLY A 241 -14.00 24.18 -25.52
N LYS A 242 -14.93 24.19 -24.55
CA LYS A 242 -16.37 24.06 -24.82
C LYS A 242 -17.04 25.43 -24.99
N SER A 243 -18.08 25.47 -25.81
CA SER A 243 -18.96 26.63 -25.93
C SER A 243 -19.83 26.81 -24.66
N PRO A 244 -20.35 28.02 -24.40
CA PRO A 244 -21.29 28.27 -23.30
C PRO A 244 -22.50 27.32 -23.31
N GLU A 245 -23.02 26.98 -24.49
CA GLU A 245 -24.15 26.06 -24.67
C GLU A 245 -23.79 24.62 -24.26
N GLU A 246 -22.61 24.14 -24.64
CA GLU A 246 -22.11 22.81 -24.26
C GLU A 246 -21.79 22.71 -22.77
N ILE A 247 -21.27 23.79 -22.17
CA ILE A 247 -21.02 23.88 -20.72
C ILE A 247 -22.35 23.78 -19.99
N ARG A 248 -23.34 24.61 -20.37
CA ARG A 248 -24.69 24.58 -19.79
C ARG A 248 -25.32 23.20 -19.86
N LYS A 249 -25.21 22.53 -21.01
CA LYS A 249 -25.68 21.15 -21.17
C LYS A 249 -24.90 20.15 -20.31
N THR A 250 -23.57 20.28 -20.22
CA THR A 250 -22.71 19.38 -19.43
C THR A 250 -23.05 19.45 -17.96
N PHE A 251 -23.23 20.65 -17.41
CA PHE A 251 -23.50 20.88 -15.98
C PHE A 251 -24.98 21.02 -15.65
N ASN A 252 -25.87 20.78 -16.63
CA ASN A 252 -27.31 20.90 -16.51
C ASN A 252 -27.76 22.26 -15.91
N ILE A 253 -27.20 23.34 -16.46
CA ILE A 253 -27.46 24.74 -16.07
C ILE A 253 -28.48 25.33 -17.04
N GLU A 254 -29.55 25.92 -16.49
CA GLU A 254 -30.55 26.66 -17.26
C GLU A 254 -30.00 28.02 -17.70
N ASN A 255 -30.31 28.45 -18.94
CA ASN A 255 -29.94 29.79 -19.40
C ASN A 255 -30.92 30.81 -18.80
N ASP A 256 -30.43 31.64 -17.90
CA ASP A 256 -31.18 32.70 -17.22
C ASP A 256 -31.05 34.07 -17.89
N PHE A 257 -30.27 34.17 -18.97
CA PHE A 257 -30.14 35.40 -19.76
C PHE A 257 -31.25 35.53 -20.81
N THR A 258 -31.71 36.77 -21.01
CA THR A 258 -32.53 37.11 -22.18
C THR A 258 -31.69 37.09 -23.47
N PRO A 259 -32.31 36.92 -24.66
CA PRO A 259 -31.59 36.96 -25.93
C PRO A 259 -30.78 38.24 -26.13
N GLU A 260 -31.33 39.38 -25.70
CA GLU A 260 -30.68 40.69 -25.80
C GLU A 260 -29.44 40.78 -24.89
N GLU A 261 -29.52 40.31 -23.65
CA GLU A 261 -28.38 40.27 -22.72
C GLU A 261 -27.28 39.31 -23.20
N GLU A 262 -27.66 38.15 -23.75
CA GLU A 262 -26.70 37.18 -24.28
C GLU A 262 -25.95 37.74 -25.50
N GLU A 263 -26.64 38.46 -26.39
CA GLU A 263 -26.02 39.10 -27.55
C GLU A 263 -25.08 40.25 -27.13
N GLU A 264 -25.44 41.01 -26.11
CA GLU A 264 -24.59 42.06 -25.54
C GLU A 264 -23.32 41.46 -24.91
N ILE A 265 -23.46 40.43 -24.07
CA ILE A 265 -22.32 39.72 -23.44
C ILE A 265 -21.41 39.09 -24.51
N ARG A 266 -21.96 38.49 -25.58
CA ARG A 266 -21.14 37.96 -26.70
C ARG A 266 -20.38 39.06 -27.43
N ARG A 267 -20.99 40.23 -27.61
CA ARG A 267 -20.36 41.38 -28.29
C ARG A 267 -19.21 41.94 -27.46
N GLU A 268 -19.39 42.10 -26.15
CA GLU A 268 -18.35 42.57 -25.23
C GLU A 268 -17.18 41.59 -25.11
N ASN A 269 -17.48 40.29 -25.11
CA ASN A 269 -16.48 39.23 -24.97
C ASN A 269 -16.00 38.65 -26.30
N ALA A 270 -16.23 39.34 -27.42
CA ALA A 270 -15.85 38.88 -28.75
C ALA A 270 -14.35 38.56 -28.89
N TRP A 271 -13.50 39.16 -28.06
CA TRP A 271 -12.05 38.88 -27.98
C TRP A 271 -11.72 37.44 -27.56
N ALA A 272 -12.64 36.73 -26.88
CA ALA A 272 -12.45 35.34 -26.45
C ALA A 272 -12.93 34.32 -27.49
N PHE A 273 -13.62 34.77 -28.55
CA PHE A 273 -14.28 33.92 -29.55
C PHE A 273 -13.74 34.11 -30.98
N ASN A 274 -12.69 34.92 -31.17
CA ASN A 274 -12.03 35.22 -32.44
C ASN A 274 -10.64 34.58 -32.57
#